data_AF-A0A2R6XZ92-F1
#
_entry.id   AF-A0A2R6XZ92-F1
#
_cell.length_a   1.000
_cell.length_b   1.000
_cell.length_c   1.000
_cell.angle_alpha   90.00
_cell.angle_beta   90.00
_cell.angle_gamma   90.00
#
_symmetry.space_group_name_H-M   'P 1'
#
loop_
_entity.id
_entity.type
_entity.pdbx_description
1 polymer ?
#
loop_
_entity_poly.entity_id
_entity_poly.type
_entity_poly.pdbx_seq_one_letter_code
_entity_poly.pdbx_strand_id
1 'polypeptide(L)'
;MEKELKLALGRILGETIRLQKRVNPNMVNVSDNTIYGLIYGFEHEIDQQLIKIDLVSSDDIDAMSGILNVYQMDRDALNNFKGYYDIEEEVMKKGITREKAIKILKYFKLNNQYIEVIKRMDSEHSPGECRNFDIEEDEV
;
A
#
# COMPACT_ATOMS: atom_id res chain seq x y z
N MET A 1 4.37 -10.16 18.90
CA MET A 1 2.93 -10.06 19.27
C MET A 1 2.64 -11.08 20.36
N GLU A 2 1.86 -10.72 21.37
CA GLU A 2 1.44 -11.67 22.40
C GLU A 2 0.55 -12.78 21.80
N LYS A 3 0.74 -14.03 22.25
CA LYS A 3 0.07 -15.22 21.70
C LYS A 3 -1.46 -15.08 21.70
N GLU A 4 -2.02 -14.54 22.78
CA GLU A 4 -3.47 -14.37 22.94
C GLU A 4 -4.01 -13.35 21.93
N LEU A 5 -3.30 -12.24 21.72
CA LEU A 5 -3.64 -11.24 20.72
C LEU A 5 -3.59 -11.83 19.29
N LYS A 6 -2.57 -12.63 18.98
CA LYS A 6 -2.44 -13.33 17.69
C LYS A 6 -3.65 -14.21 17.39
N LEU A 7 -4.08 -15.01 18.38
CA LEU A 7 -5.25 -15.89 18.25
C LEU A 7 -6.56 -15.10 18.15
N ALA A 8 -6.70 -14.03 18.91
CA ALA A 8 -7.88 -13.16 18.83
C ALA A 8 -8.00 -12.52 17.44
N LEU A 9 -6.92 -11.96 16.90
CA LEU A 9 -6.89 -11.35 15.57
C LEU A 9 -7.17 -12.39 14.47
N GLY A 10 -6.55 -13.57 14.57
CA GLY A 10 -6.82 -14.68 13.65
C GLY A 10 -8.31 -15.06 13.62
N ARG A 11 -8.93 -15.20 14.79
CA ARG A 11 -10.36 -15.55 14.89
C ARG A 11 -11.27 -14.45 14.36
N ILE A 12 -10.99 -13.18 14.67
CA ILE A 12 -11.76 -12.04 14.16
C ILE A 12 -11.67 -11.98 12.63
N LEU A 13 -10.47 -12.12 12.07
CA LEU A 13 -10.26 -12.12 10.61
C LEU A 13 -10.99 -13.29 9.94
N GLY A 14 -10.83 -14.50 10.47
CA GLY A 14 -11.49 -15.70 9.95
C GLY A 14 -13.02 -15.59 9.97
N GLU A 15 -13.58 -15.06 11.06
CA GLU A 15 -15.02 -14.82 11.16
C GLU A 15 -15.51 -13.74 10.18
N THR A 16 -14.74 -12.67 9.99
CA THR A 16 -15.05 -11.59 9.03
C THR A 16 -15.10 -12.13 7.61
N ILE A 17 -14.07 -12.87 7.18
CA ILE A 17 -13.99 -13.48 5.84
C ILE A 17 -15.14 -14.48 5.65
N ARG A 18 -15.44 -15.30 6.67
CA ARG A 18 -16.55 -16.25 6.64
C ARG A 18 -17.90 -15.55 6.41
N LEU A 19 -18.12 -14.41 7.07
CA LEU A 19 -19.32 -13.61 6.90
C LEU A 19 -19.39 -12.98 5.50
N GLN A 20 -18.30 -12.37 5.02
CA GLN A 20 -18.23 -11.80 3.66
C GLN A 20 -18.55 -12.84 2.58
N LYS A 21 -17.94 -14.04 2.68
CA LYS A 21 -18.18 -15.14 1.74
C LYS A 21 -19.61 -15.67 1.77
N ARG A 22 -20.30 -15.60 2.91
CA ARG A 22 -21.73 -15.93 3.02
C ARG A 22 -22.64 -14.89 2.37
N VAL A 23 -22.27 -13.61 2.44
CA VAL A 23 -23.01 -12.52 1.78
C VAL A 23 -22.86 -12.64 0.27
N ASN A 24 -21.62 -12.82 -0.21
CA ASN A 24 -21.32 -13.07 -1.61
C ASN A 24 -20.06 -13.95 -1.73
N PRO A 25 -20.16 -15.18 -2.27
CA PRO A 25 -19.01 -16.06 -2.43
C PRO A 25 -17.86 -15.48 -3.27
N ASN A 26 -18.14 -14.49 -4.13
CA ASN A 26 -17.16 -13.83 -4.99
C ASN A 26 -16.51 -12.59 -4.35
N MET A 27 -16.95 -12.19 -3.15
CA MET A 27 -16.41 -11.00 -2.46
C MET A 27 -15.00 -11.21 -1.92
N VAL A 28 -14.62 -12.46 -1.63
CA VAL A 28 -13.32 -12.78 -1.05
C VAL A 28 -12.76 -14.05 -1.69
N ASN A 29 -11.57 -13.94 -2.29
CA ASN A 29 -10.85 -15.08 -2.85
C ASN A 29 -9.98 -15.80 -1.80
N VAL A 30 -10.61 -16.26 -0.72
CA VAL A 30 -9.95 -17.01 0.35
C VAL A 30 -10.57 -18.40 0.47
N SER A 31 -9.70 -19.42 0.55
CA SER A 31 -10.11 -20.82 0.65
C SER A 31 -10.82 -21.13 1.98
N ASP A 32 -11.72 -22.10 1.98
CA ASP A 32 -12.40 -22.54 3.20
C ASP A 32 -11.40 -23.11 4.24
N ASN A 33 -10.30 -23.69 3.77
CA ASN A 33 -9.22 -24.19 4.63
C ASN A 33 -8.53 -23.05 5.39
N THR A 34 -8.23 -21.94 4.71
CA THR A 34 -7.65 -20.74 5.34
C THR A 34 -8.63 -20.14 6.36
N ILE A 35 -9.91 -20.02 6.01
CA ILE A 35 -10.95 -19.55 6.93
C ILE A 35 -11.01 -20.42 8.19
N TYR A 36 -11.04 -21.75 8.01
CA TYR A 36 -11.03 -22.69 9.12
C TYR A 36 -9.77 -22.52 9.98
N GLY A 37 -8.60 -22.44 9.35
CA GLY A 37 -7.33 -22.27 10.04
C GLY A 37 -7.27 -21.00 10.89
N LEU A 38 -7.76 -19.88 10.35
CA LEU A 38 -7.86 -18.61 11.08
C LEU A 38 -8.78 -18.71 12.31
N ILE A 39 -9.97 -19.31 12.16
CA ILE A 39 -10.96 -19.44 13.24
C ILE A 39 -10.44 -20.33 14.38
N TYR A 40 -9.70 -21.39 14.05
CA TYR A 40 -9.23 -22.39 15.01
C TYR A 40 -7.78 -22.22 15.44
N GLY A 41 -7.13 -21.12 15.07
CA GLY A 41 -5.82 -20.77 15.61
C GLY A 41 -4.64 -21.52 14.98
N PHE A 42 -4.76 -21.94 13.71
CA PHE A 42 -3.64 -22.52 12.97
C PHE A 42 -2.61 -21.42 12.71
N GLU A 43 -1.51 -21.48 13.46
CA GLU A 43 -0.49 -20.44 13.48
C GLU A 43 0.04 -20.09 12.08
N HIS A 44 0.23 -21.09 11.22
CA HIS A 44 0.66 -20.89 9.84
C HIS A 44 -0.30 -19.99 9.03
N GLU A 45 -1.61 -20.21 9.13
CA GLU A 45 -2.60 -19.40 8.42
C GLU A 45 -2.67 -17.97 8.99
N ILE A 46 -2.54 -17.83 10.32
CA ILE A 46 -2.50 -16.52 10.96
C ILE A 46 -1.27 -15.73 10.49
N ASP A 47 -0.11 -16.37 10.45
CA ASP A 47 1.14 -15.72 10.03
C ASP A 47 1.09 -15.33 8.56
N GLN A 48 0.60 -16.22 7.69
CA GLN A 48 0.47 -15.89 6.27
C GLN A 48 -0.44 -14.70 5.99
N GLN A 49 -1.48 -14.48 6.80
CA GLN A 49 -2.46 -13.42 6.57
C GLN A 49 -2.11 -12.13 7.31
N LEU A 50 -1.60 -12.20 8.55
CA LEU A 50 -1.27 -11.02 9.34
C LEU A 50 0.11 -10.42 9.02
N ILE A 51 1.10 -11.24 8.62
CA ILE A 51 2.49 -10.77 8.40
C ILE A 51 2.68 -10.15 7.00
N LYS A 52 1.77 -10.39 6.05
CA LYS A 52 1.85 -9.80 4.69
C LYS A 52 1.59 -8.30 4.62
N ILE A 53 1.17 -7.66 5.71
CA ILE A 53 0.94 -6.22 5.73
C ILE A 53 2.29 -5.52 5.91
N ASP A 54 2.85 -5.08 4.79
CA ASP A 54 4.09 -4.31 4.78
C ASP A 54 3.84 -2.93 5.41
N LEU A 55 4.48 -2.65 6.54
CA LEU A 55 4.22 -1.45 7.33
C LEU A 55 4.73 -0.20 6.60
N VAL A 56 3.83 0.75 6.36
CA VAL A 56 4.17 2.14 5.99
C VAL A 56 4.18 2.97 7.28
N SER A 57 5.36 3.40 7.70
CA SER A 57 5.53 4.20 8.93
C SER A 57 5.25 5.68 8.68
N SER A 58 5.07 6.46 9.76
CA SER A 58 5.02 7.93 9.67
C SER A 58 6.28 8.50 9.04
N ASP A 59 7.44 7.92 9.36
CA ASP A 59 8.74 8.38 8.85
C ASP A 59 8.85 8.14 7.34
N ASP A 60 8.26 7.06 6.82
CA ASP A 60 8.16 6.82 5.37
C ASP A 60 7.29 7.88 4.68
N ILE A 61 6.15 8.24 5.30
CA ILE A 61 5.25 9.28 4.80
C ILE A 61 5.93 10.65 4.79
N ASP A 62 6.58 11.02 5.89
CA ASP A 62 7.28 12.29 6.05
C ASP A 62 8.48 12.39 5.10
N ALA A 63 9.22 11.29 4.92
CA ALA A 63 10.33 11.24 3.97
C ALA A 63 9.86 11.42 2.52
N MET A 64 8.79 10.74 2.12
CA MET A 64 8.22 10.90 0.77
C MET A 64 7.64 12.30 0.57
N SER A 65 6.92 12.82 1.56
CA SER A 65 6.42 14.21 1.57
C SER A 65 7.55 15.21 1.37
N GLY A 66 8.67 15.03 2.09
CA GLY A 66 9.87 15.86 1.93
C GLY A 66 10.42 15.90 0.51
N ILE A 67 10.47 14.74 -0.17
CA ILE A 67 10.92 14.64 -1.56
C ILE A 67 9.95 15.38 -2.50
N LEU A 68 8.64 15.11 -2.39
CA LEU A 68 7.64 15.70 -3.28
C LEU A 68 7.44 17.20 -3.05
N ASN A 69 7.65 17.70 -1.83
CA ASN A 69 7.54 19.12 -1.50
C ASN A 69 8.50 19.99 -2.31
N VAL A 70 9.68 19.49 -2.68
CA VAL A 70 10.63 20.21 -3.53
C VAL A 70 9.95 20.62 -4.85
N TYR A 71 9.24 19.69 -5.49
CA TYR A 71 8.55 19.93 -6.75
C TYR A 71 7.21 20.65 -6.56
N GLN A 72 6.51 20.42 -5.45
CA GLN A 72 5.23 21.08 -5.19
C GLN A 72 5.39 22.58 -4.90
N MET A 73 6.49 22.97 -4.26
CA MET A 73 6.73 24.35 -3.84
C MET A 73 7.53 25.17 -4.86
N ASP A 74 8.36 24.52 -5.68
CA ASP A 74 9.17 25.17 -6.72
C ASP A 74 8.62 24.84 -8.12
N ARG A 75 8.12 25.88 -8.80
CA ARG A 75 7.54 25.76 -10.14
C ARG A 75 8.56 25.36 -11.20
N ASP A 76 9.81 25.79 -11.08
CA ASP A 76 10.87 25.44 -12.03
C ASP A 76 11.31 24.00 -11.82
N ALA A 77 11.42 23.56 -10.56
CA ALA A 77 11.64 22.15 -10.24
C ALA A 77 10.50 21.29 -10.80
N LEU A 78 9.24 21.69 -10.58
CA LEU A 78 8.08 20.99 -11.12
C LEU A 78 8.15 20.90 -12.64
N ASN A 79 8.46 22.01 -13.31
CA ASN A 79 8.54 22.08 -14.77
C ASN A 79 9.57 21.12 -15.36
N ASN A 80 10.67 20.91 -14.65
CA ASN A 80 11.74 20.00 -15.05
C ASN A 80 11.52 18.54 -14.59
N PHE A 81 10.53 18.29 -13.73
CA PHE A 81 10.16 16.95 -13.28
C PHE A 81 9.48 16.18 -14.41
N LYS A 82 10.09 15.07 -14.81
CA LYS A 82 9.69 14.22 -15.94
C LYS A 82 8.96 12.96 -15.49
N GLY A 83 9.28 12.43 -14.32
CA GLY A 83 8.61 11.23 -13.82
C GLY A 83 9.31 10.59 -12.62
N TYR A 84 8.84 9.41 -12.23
CA TYR A 84 9.28 8.72 -11.02
C TYR A 84 10.80 8.46 -10.99
N TYR A 85 11.44 8.23 -12.13
CA TYR A 85 12.90 8.02 -12.18
C TYR A 85 13.69 9.22 -11.66
N ASP A 86 13.14 10.45 -11.69
CA ASP A 86 13.81 11.64 -11.16
C ASP A 86 13.93 11.61 -9.63
N ILE A 87 13.02 10.90 -8.93
CA ILE A 87 13.02 10.80 -7.46
C ILE A 87 13.43 9.42 -6.95
N GLU A 88 13.52 8.42 -7.81
CA GLU A 88 13.73 7.03 -7.40
C GLU A 88 14.99 6.84 -6.55
N GLU A 89 16.09 7.50 -6.91
CA GLU A 89 17.34 7.42 -6.14
C GLU A 89 17.16 8.00 -4.72
N GLU A 90 16.45 9.11 -4.57
CA GLU A 90 16.20 9.73 -3.27
C GLU A 90 15.26 8.89 -2.41
N VAL A 91 14.20 8.34 -3.02
CA VAL A 91 13.27 7.41 -2.38
C VAL A 91 14.03 6.19 -1.84
N MET A 92 14.91 5.60 -2.66
CA MET A 92 15.76 4.49 -2.24
C MET A 92 16.74 4.86 -1.12
N LYS A 93 17.36 6.05 -1.17
CA LYS A 93 18.24 6.55 -0.11
C LYS A 93 17.51 6.74 1.23
N LYS A 94 16.20 6.98 1.20
CA LYS A 94 15.35 7.02 2.40
C LYS A 94 14.91 5.64 2.90
N GLY A 95 15.33 4.56 2.25
CA GLY A 95 14.97 3.19 2.62
C GLY A 95 13.55 2.80 2.20
N ILE A 96 12.92 3.59 1.33
CA ILE A 96 11.58 3.32 0.82
C ILE A 96 11.71 2.45 -0.43
N THR A 97 11.14 1.23 -0.39
CA THR A 97 11.07 0.36 -1.57
C THR A 97 10.09 0.92 -2.59
N ARG A 98 10.22 0.56 -3.87
CA ARG A 98 9.28 1.00 -4.91
C ARG A 98 7.84 0.60 -4.60
N GLU A 99 7.62 -0.63 -4.11
CA GLU A 99 6.29 -1.09 -3.68
C GLU A 99 5.70 -0.20 -2.58
N LYS A 100 6.52 0.14 -1.57
CA LYS A 100 6.11 1.05 -0.51
C LYS A 100 5.83 2.46 -1.06
N ALA A 101 6.67 2.96 -1.96
CA ALA A 101 6.48 4.26 -2.61
C ALA A 101 5.15 4.34 -3.37
N ILE A 102 4.77 3.29 -4.11
CA ILE A 102 3.49 3.21 -4.82
C ILE A 102 2.32 3.32 -3.83
N LYS A 103 2.36 2.59 -2.70
CA LYS A 103 1.33 2.67 -1.65
C LYS A 103 1.22 4.10 -1.09
N ILE A 104 2.34 4.76 -0.82
CA ILE A 104 2.37 6.14 -0.31
C ILE A 104 1.82 7.13 -1.35
N LEU A 105 2.19 6.99 -2.62
CA LEU A 105 1.73 7.87 -3.69
C LEU A 105 0.24 7.71 -3.98
N LYS A 106 -0.28 6.46 -3.97
CA LYS A 106 -1.73 6.19 -4.00
C LYS A 106 -2.44 6.88 -2.82
N TYR A 107 -1.90 6.74 -1.61
CA TYR A 107 -2.43 7.38 -0.40
C TYR A 107 -2.45 8.92 -0.50
N PHE A 108 -1.39 9.54 -0.99
CA PHE A 108 -1.35 10.99 -1.22
C PHE A 108 -2.36 11.44 -2.29
N LYS A 109 -2.49 10.70 -3.39
CA LYS A 109 -3.45 11.01 -4.45
C LYS A 109 -4.89 10.96 -3.93
N LEU A 110 -5.25 9.94 -3.15
CA LEU A 110 -6.56 9.86 -2.47
C LEU A 110 -6.84 11.07 -1.58
N ASN A 111 -5.81 11.57 -0.89
CA ASN A 111 -5.91 12.72 0.00
C ASN A 111 -5.84 14.07 -0.75
N ASN A 112 -5.86 14.07 -2.09
CA ASN A 112 -5.69 15.25 -2.94
C ASN A 112 -4.36 16.00 -2.68
N GLN A 113 -3.32 15.29 -2.26
CA GLN A 113 -1.98 15.83 -2.03
C GLN A 113 -1.08 15.55 -3.24
N TYR A 114 -0.17 16.48 -3.54
CA TYR A 114 0.84 16.34 -4.60
C TYR A 114 0.30 16.04 -6.00
N ILE A 115 -0.98 16.34 -6.27
CA ILE A 115 -1.68 15.92 -7.49
C ILE A 115 -0.95 16.32 -8.77
N GLU A 116 -0.37 17.51 -8.83
CA GLU A 116 0.38 17.96 -10.00
C GLU A 116 1.69 17.19 -10.20
N VAL A 117 2.43 16.93 -9.12
CA VAL A 117 3.66 16.14 -9.15
C VAL A 117 3.36 14.71 -9.56
N ILE A 118 2.36 14.09 -8.92
CA ILE A 118 1.93 12.71 -9.19
C ILE A 118 1.43 12.57 -10.64
N LYS A 119 0.68 13.53 -11.17
CA LYS A 119 0.23 13.49 -12.58
C LYS A 119 1.39 13.48 -13.57
N ARG A 120 2.49 14.18 -13.28
CA ARG A 120 3.68 14.17 -14.15
C ARG A 120 4.41 12.84 -14.17
N MET A 121 4.18 11.99 -13.18
CA MET A 121 4.72 10.63 -13.17
C MET A 121 4.02 9.71 -14.18
N ASP A 122 2.85 10.08 -14.72
CA ASP A 122 2.26 9.38 -15.87
C ASP A 122 3.01 9.75 -17.16
N SER A 123 4.21 9.19 -17.31
CA SER A 123 5.11 9.48 -18.42
C SER A 123 6.01 8.28 -18.75
N GLU A 124 6.70 8.36 -19.90
CA GLU A 124 7.73 7.39 -20.26
C GLU A 124 8.93 7.39 -19.31
N HIS A 125 9.10 8.46 -18.51
CA HIS A 125 10.12 8.59 -17.49
C HIS A 125 9.72 8.02 -16.12
N SER A 126 8.74 7.11 -16.13
CA SER A 126 8.36 6.29 -14.99
C SER A 126 8.29 4.82 -15.40
N PRO A 127 8.63 3.88 -14.49
CA PRO A 127 8.32 2.48 -14.68
C PRO A 127 6.79 2.30 -14.75
N GLY A 128 6.32 1.23 -15.40
CA GLY A 128 4.90 1.06 -15.72
C GLY A 128 3.99 1.12 -14.48
N GLU A 129 4.42 0.50 -13.39
CA GLU A 129 3.74 0.47 -12.09
C GLU A 129 3.71 1.82 -11.34
N CYS A 130 4.49 2.81 -11.80
CA CYS A 130 4.56 4.16 -11.20
C CYS A 130 3.99 5.24 -12.14
N ARG A 131 3.10 4.87 -13.07
CA ARG A 131 2.43 5.83 -13.96
C ARG A 131 1.07 6.24 -13.45
N ASN A 132 0.24 5.25 -13.11
CA ASN A 132 -1.08 5.51 -12.60
C ASN A 132 -1.22 5.06 -11.14
N PHE A 133 -1.21 6.01 -10.22
CA PHE A 133 -1.44 5.78 -8.79
C PHE A 133 -2.94 5.81 -8.42
N ASP A 134 -3.79 5.31 -9.31
CA ASP A 134 -5.19 5.06 -9.00
C ASP A 134 -5.32 3.79 -8.17
N ILE A 135 -6.38 3.74 -7.36
CA ILE A 135 -6.73 2.53 -6.61
C ILE A 135 -7.72 1.75 -7.46
N GLU A 136 -7.41 0.47 -7.68
CA GLU A 136 -8.27 -0.43 -8.45
C GLU A 136 -9.48 -0.85 -7.60
N GLU A 137 -10.60 -1.22 -8.23
CA GLU A 137 -11.82 -1.60 -7.50
C GLU A 137 -11.61 -2.80 -6.57
N ASP A 138 -10.63 -3.65 -6.83
CA ASP A 138 -10.23 -4.80 -6.02
C ASP A 138 -9.21 -4.48 -4.92
N GLU A 139 -8.72 -3.24 -4.85
CA GLU A 139 -7.84 -2.75 -3.78
C GLU A 139 -8.63 -2.09 -2.61
N VAL A 140 -9.96 -1.97 -2.70
CA VAL A 140 -10.85 -1.36 -1.68
C VAL A 140 -11.96 -2.29 -1.19
#